data_AF-A0A074S8D1-F1
#
_entry.id   AF-A0A074S8D1-F1
#
_cell.length_a   1.000
_cell.length_b   1.000
_cell.length_c   1.000
_cell.angle_alpha   90.00
_cell.angle_beta   90.00
_cell.angle_gamma   90.00
#
_symmetry.space_group_name_H-M   'P 1'
#
loop_
_entity.id
_entity.type
_entity.pdbx_description
1 polymer ?
#
loop_
_entity_poly.entity_id
_entity_poly.type
_entity_poly.pdbx_seq_one_letter_code
_entity_poly.pdbx_strand_id
1 'polypeptide(L)'
;MQNSNDNSIWEYVHCSVCMTLFLPPNRIDPTPDTPFWLTECGHVICNNHLLADQSCASCGDKNPSIVPLQRNMPPPASEWFRPLGDTHQNLIMASRVQHDMFIALIQHYRRRYDTAKVMIKQLQAEVASLRGQVAQGYPGASPRLGPPEQRQTYESGYASSTGSASKRRRVDMEGT
;
A
#
# COMPACT_ATOMS: atom_id res chain seq x y z
N MET A 1 16.77 -18.07 -38.18
CA MET A 1 15.43 -18.70 -38.19
C MET A 1 14.56 -17.88 -37.26
N GLN A 2 13.63 -17.11 -37.82
CA GLN A 2 12.69 -16.26 -37.09
C GLN A 2 11.86 -17.14 -36.13
N ASN A 3 11.84 -16.81 -34.85
CA ASN A 3 10.87 -17.37 -33.91
C ASN A 3 9.51 -16.70 -34.19
N SER A 4 8.65 -17.40 -34.90
CA SER A 4 7.29 -17.01 -35.23
C SER A 4 6.35 -17.21 -34.04
N ASN A 5 6.52 -16.42 -32.97
CA ASN A 5 5.63 -16.35 -31.81
C ASN A 5 5.47 -14.91 -31.33
N ASP A 6 5.39 -13.96 -32.26
CA ASP A 6 5.19 -12.54 -31.94
C ASP A 6 3.69 -12.26 -31.77
N ASN A 7 3.07 -12.93 -30.78
CA ASN A 7 1.67 -12.69 -30.40
C ASN A 7 1.60 -11.32 -29.71
N SER A 8 1.52 -10.26 -30.52
CA SER A 8 1.43 -8.89 -30.01
C SER A 8 0.19 -8.77 -29.13
N ILE A 9 0.35 -8.30 -27.88
CA ILE A 9 -0.79 -8.13 -26.95
C ILE A 9 -1.93 -7.28 -27.57
N TRP A 10 -1.58 -6.42 -28.52
CA TRP A 10 -2.47 -5.58 -29.30
C TRP A 10 -3.56 -6.35 -30.07
N GLU A 11 -3.34 -7.62 -30.40
CA GLU A 11 -4.35 -8.51 -30.99
C GLU A 11 -5.50 -8.82 -30.03
N TYR A 12 -5.28 -8.63 -28.73
CA TYR A 12 -6.25 -8.90 -27.67
C TYR A 12 -6.77 -7.62 -27.01
N VAL A 13 -6.27 -6.44 -27.38
CA VAL A 13 -6.76 -5.18 -26.81
C VAL A 13 -8.17 -4.90 -27.35
N HIS A 14 -9.12 -4.65 -26.45
CA HIS A 14 -10.53 -4.50 -26.79
C HIS A 14 -11.22 -3.53 -25.83
N CYS A 15 -12.42 -3.07 -26.22
CA CYS A 15 -13.27 -2.28 -25.35
C CYS A 15 -13.80 -3.14 -24.20
N SER A 16 -13.61 -2.71 -22.96
CA SER A 16 -14.07 -3.41 -21.75
C SER A 16 -15.59 -3.51 -21.60
N VAL A 17 -16.38 -2.84 -22.46
CA VAL A 17 -17.85 -2.86 -22.44
C VAL A 17 -18.41 -3.77 -23.54
N CYS A 18 -18.05 -3.52 -24.81
CA CYS A 18 -18.61 -4.28 -25.94
C CYS A 18 -17.69 -5.34 -26.52
N MET A 19 -16.49 -5.52 -25.97
CA MET A 19 -15.50 -6.51 -26.43
C MET A 19 -15.03 -6.31 -27.88
N THR A 20 -15.35 -5.18 -28.51
CA THR A 20 -14.83 -4.84 -29.84
C THR A 20 -13.32 -4.67 -29.78
N LEU A 21 -12.62 -5.45 -30.61
CA LEU A 21 -11.16 -5.39 -30.72
C LEU A 21 -10.70 -4.02 -31.24
N PHE A 22 -9.58 -3.56 -30.71
CA PHE A 22 -8.88 -2.38 -31.21
C PHE A 22 -8.44 -2.60 -32.67
N LEU A 23 -7.91 -3.80 -32.98
CA LEU A 23 -7.57 -4.21 -34.34
C LEU A 23 -8.22 -5.56 -34.66
N PRO A 24 -9.25 -5.60 -35.52
CA PRO A 24 -9.84 -6.86 -35.96
C PRO A 24 -8.83 -7.74 -36.72
N PRO A 25 -8.90 -9.08 -36.56
CA PRO A 25 -8.04 -9.99 -37.30
C PRO A 25 -8.29 -9.86 -38.81
N ASN A 26 -7.22 -9.91 -39.60
CA ASN A 26 -7.20 -9.81 -41.07
C ASN A 26 -7.41 -8.40 -41.67
N ARG A 27 -7.30 -7.34 -40.87
CA ARG A 27 -7.33 -5.97 -41.41
C ARG A 27 -5.97 -5.58 -42.01
N ILE A 28 -5.99 -5.04 -43.22
CA ILE A 28 -4.80 -4.54 -43.93
C ILE A 28 -4.31 -3.22 -43.34
N ASP A 29 -5.24 -2.38 -42.87
CA ASP A 29 -4.95 -1.08 -42.26
C ASP A 29 -4.76 -1.22 -40.72
N PRO A 30 -3.65 -0.75 -40.14
CA PRO A 30 -3.40 -0.80 -38.70
C PRO A 30 -4.16 0.27 -37.88
N THR A 31 -5.09 1.02 -38.48
CA THR A 31 -5.94 1.98 -37.77
C THR A 31 -7.30 1.39 -37.39
N PRO A 32 -7.81 1.67 -36.16
CA PRO A 32 -9.12 1.20 -35.73
C PRO A 32 -10.26 1.97 -36.45
N ASP A 33 -11.40 1.32 -36.69
CA ASP A 33 -12.59 1.98 -37.30
C ASP A 33 -13.18 3.08 -36.42
N THR A 34 -13.00 2.94 -35.11
CA THR A 34 -13.50 3.86 -34.10
C THR A 34 -12.37 4.17 -33.13
N PRO A 35 -12.23 5.42 -32.65
CA PRO A 35 -11.22 5.75 -31.66
C PRO A 35 -11.40 4.93 -30.38
N PHE A 36 -10.28 4.58 -29.75
CA PHE A 36 -10.25 3.98 -28.43
C PHE A 36 -9.54 4.90 -27.45
N TRP A 37 -9.90 4.73 -26.19
CA TRP A 37 -9.46 5.54 -25.08
C TRP A 37 -8.96 4.64 -23.96
N LEU A 38 -7.88 5.04 -23.31
CA LEU A 38 -7.34 4.38 -22.13
C LEU A 38 -7.62 5.26 -20.92
N THR A 39 -8.28 4.67 -19.93
CA THR A 39 -8.57 5.33 -18.65
C THR A 39 -7.43 5.10 -17.65
N GLU A 40 -7.26 6.01 -16.70
CA GLU A 40 -6.30 5.89 -15.59
C GLU A 40 -6.47 4.60 -14.79
N CYS A 41 -7.72 4.13 -14.63
CA CYS A 41 -8.04 2.87 -13.97
C CYS A 41 -7.73 1.62 -14.82
N GLY A 42 -7.12 1.79 -16.00
CA GLY A 42 -6.60 0.70 -16.85
C GLY A 42 -7.60 0.10 -17.82
N HIS A 43 -8.85 0.60 -17.87
CA HIS A 43 -9.84 0.11 -18.83
C HIS A 43 -9.69 0.79 -20.19
N VAL A 44 -9.86 -0.01 -21.25
CA VAL A 44 -9.88 0.46 -22.63
C VAL A 44 -11.34 0.62 -23.08
N ILE A 45 -11.70 1.77 -23.60
CA ILE A 45 -13.09 2.14 -23.94
C ILE A 45 -13.13 2.63 -25.39
N CYS A 46 -14.02 2.07 -26.24
CA CYS A 46 -14.23 2.62 -27.57
C CYS A 46 -15.07 3.90 -27.51
N ASN A 47 -14.99 4.74 -28.54
CA ASN A 47 -15.67 6.03 -28.57
C ASN A 47 -17.20 5.93 -28.34
N ASN A 48 -17.82 4.82 -28.73
CA ASN A 48 -19.26 4.59 -28.55
C ASN A 48 -19.66 4.34 -27.08
N HIS A 49 -18.73 3.93 -26.23
CA HIS A 49 -18.95 3.70 -24.80
C HIS A 49 -18.23 4.75 -23.93
N LEU A 50 -17.66 5.79 -24.54
CA LEU A 50 -17.14 6.93 -23.79
C LEU A 50 -18.34 7.75 -23.28
N LEU A 51 -18.48 7.86 -21.97
CA LEU A 51 -19.58 8.60 -21.36
C LEU A 51 -19.32 10.11 -21.44
N ALA A 52 -20.38 10.89 -21.59
CA ALA A 52 -20.29 12.35 -21.73
C ALA A 52 -19.71 13.04 -20.48
N ASP A 53 -19.91 12.43 -19.30
CA ASP A 53 -19.32 12.87 -18.03
C ASP A 53 -17.89 12.37 -17.83
N GLN A 54 -17.30 11.71 -18.84
CA GLN A 54 -15.97 11.12 -18.83
C GLN A 54 -15.75 10.10 -17.70
N SER A 55 -16.81 9.56 -17.09
CA SER A 55 -16.68 8.45 -16.16
C SER A 55 -16.28 7.16 -16.89
N CYS A 56 -15.58 6.27 -16.19
CA CYS A 56 -15.21 4.98 -16.76
C CYS A 56 -16.47 4.11 -16.90
N ALA A 57 -16.87 3.80 -18.13
CA ALA A 57 -18.03 2.96 -18.41
C ALA A 57 -17.90 1.50 -17.92
N SER A 58 -16.70 1.06 -17.52
CA SER A 58 -16.44 -0.30 -17.04
C SER A 58 -16.53 -0.43 -15.51
N CYS A 59 -15.84 0.43 -14.75
CA CYS A 59 -15.81 0.35 -13.28
C CYS A 59 -16.58 1.48 -12.56
N GLY A 60 -17.07 2.48 -13.29
CA GLY A 60 -17.82 3.62 -12.74
C GLY A 60 -16.95 4.68 -12.05
N ASP A 61 -15.62 4.61 -12.20
CA ASP A 61 -14.73 5.64 -11.67
C ASP A 61 -15.06 7.02 -12.27
N LYS A 62 -15.06 8.05 -11.43
CA LYS A 62 -15.55 9.39 -11.79
C LYS A 62 -14.40 10.29 -12.20
N ASN A 63 -14.49 10.86 -13.40
CA ASN A 63 -13.48 11.73 -13.97
C ASN A 63 -12.05 11.14 -13.97
N PRO A 64 -11.83 9.86 -14.36
CA PRO A 64 -10.47 9.35 -14.55
C PRO A 64 -9.73 10.19 -15.59
N SER A 65 -8.40 10.27 -15.50
CA SER A 65 -7.62 10.75 -16.64
C SER A 65 -7.85 9.81 -17.84
N ILE A 66 -8.16 10.37 -19.02
CA ILE A 66 -8.41 9.62 -20.24
C ILE A 66 -7.45 10.08 -21.32
N VAL A 67 -6.79 9.14 -21.98
CA VAL A 67 -5.90 9.41 -23.10
C VAL A 67 -6.30 8.61 -24.34
N PRO A 68 -6.10 9.13 -25.56
CA PRO A 68 -6.29 8.35 -26.77
C PRO A 68 -5.40 7.11 -26.74
N LEU A 69 -5.99 5.93 -26.99
CA LEU A 69 -5.24 4.69 -27.08
C LEU A 69 -4.56 4.61 -28.46
N GLN A 70 -3.25 4.44 -28.45
CA GLN A 70 -2.42 4.27 -29.65
C GLN A 70 -1.40 3.16 -29.42
N ARG A 71 -0.91 2.51 -30.47
CA ARG A 71 0.12 1.46 -30.31
C ARG A 71 1.44 2.00 -29.75
N ASN A 72 1.79 3.21 -30.15
CA ASN A 72 3.02 3.89 -29.75
C ASN A 72 2.73 4.92 -28.65
N MET A 73 2.29 4.46 -27.48
CA MET A 73 2.14 5.34 -26.32
C MET A 73 3.52 5.79 -25.79
N PRO A 74 3.61 6.99 -25.18
CA PRO A 74 4.77 7.33 -24.37
C PRO A 74 4.76 6.56 -23.03
N PRO A 75 5.93 6.35 -22.40
CA PRO A 75 6.00 5.88 -21.02
C PRO A 75 5.27 6.83 -20.05
N PRO A 76 4.64 6.31 -18.98
CA PRO A 76 4.65 4.91 -18.55
C PRO A 76 3.56 4.04 -19.22
N ALA A 77 2.60 4.61 -19.93
CA ALA A 77 1.44 3.90 -20.48
C ALA A 77 1.83 2.79 -21.48
N SER A 78 2.94 2.97 -22.21
CA SER A 78 3.48 1.93 -23.11
C SER A 78 3.83 0.62 -22.40
N GLU A 79 4.29 0.68 -21.15
CA GLU A 79 4.69 -0.52 -20.40
C GLU A 79 3.49 -1.43 -20.08
N TRP A 80 2.26 -0.91 -20.08
CA TRP A 80 1.05 -1.69 -19.81
C TRP A 80 0.71 -2.67 -20.94
N PHE A 81 1.17 -2.38 -22.16
CA PHE A 81 0.97 -3.20 -23.35
C PHE A 81 2.26 -3.91 -23.78
N ARG A 82 3.21 -4.06 -22.87
CA ARG A 82 4.42 -4.83 -23.16
C ARG A 82 4.14 -6.33 -22.98
N PRO A 83 4.62 -7.21 -23.88
CA PRO A 83 4.48 -8.65 -23.69
C PRO A 83 5.04 -9.08 -22.34
N LEU A 84 4.31 -9.95 -21.63
CA LEU A 84 4.71 -10.42 -20.30
C LEU A 84 6.11 -11.04 -20.30
N GLY A 85 6.50 -11.72 -21.38
CA GLY A 85 7.83 -12.30 -21.53
C GLY A 85 8.96 -11.29 -21.37
N ASP A 86 8.76 -10.05 -21.81
CA ASP A 86 9.77 -9.00 -21.75
C ASP A 86 9.90 -8.38 -20.36
N THR A 87 8.80 -8.36 -19.59
CA THR A 87 8.75 -7.75 -18.25
C THR A 87 8.92 -8.76 -17.12
N HIS A 88 8.85 -10.05 -17.41
CA HIS A 88 8.82 -11.11 -16.41
C HIS A 88 10.02 -11.07 -15.46
N GLN A 89 11.23 -10.87 -15.98
CA GLN A 89 12.44 -10.82 -15.15
C GLN A 89 12.40 -9.64 -14.17
N ASN A 90 11.89 -8.48 -14.59
CA ASN A 90 11.75 -7.31 -13.72
C ASN A 90 10.74 -7.56 -12.60
N LEU A 91 9.62 -8.24 -12.90
CA LEU A 91 8.62 -8.62 -11.89
C LEU A 91 9.20 -9.60 -10.87
N ILE A 92 9.94 -10.62 -11.32
CA ILE A 92 10.63 -11.56 -10.42
C ILE A 92 11.60 -10.81 -9.51
N MET A 93 12.44 -9.94 -10.08
CA MET A 93 13.42 -9.18 -9.31
C MET A 93 12.75 -8.25 -8.29
N ALA A 94 11.73 -7.50 -8.71
CA ALA A 94 10.98 -6.61 -7.81
C ALA A 94 10.33 -7.40 -6.67
N SER A 95 9.70 -8.53 -6.98
CA SER A 95 9.08 -9.42 -6.00
C SER A 95 10.11 -9.95 -5.00
N ARG A 96 11.30 -10.38 -5.47
CA ARG A 96 12.38 -10.86 -4.61
C ARG A 96 12.87 -9.77 -3.65
N VAL A 97 13.11 -8.55 -4.16
CA VAL A 97 13.53 -7.42 -3.32
C VAL A 97 12.47 -7.10 -2.26
N GLN A 98 11.20 -7.03 -2.65
CA GLN A 98 10.10 -6.80 -1.71
C GLN A 98 10.05 -7.90 -0.64
N HIS A 99 10.20 -9.16 -1.04
CA HIS A 99 10.22 -10.30 -0.13
C HIS A 99 11.38 -10.23 0.86
N ASP A 100 12.59 -9.95 0.39
CA ASP A 100 13.79 -9.81 1.23
C ASP A 100 13.63 -8.66 2.24
N MET A 101 13.01 -7.54 1.83
CA MET A 101 12.68 -6.43 2.73
C MET A 101 11.69 -6.85 3.82
N PHE A 102 10.64 -7.60 3.48
CA PHE A 102 9.68 -8.09 4.47
C PHE A 102 10.33 -9.05 5.46
N ILE A 103 11.20 -9.96 5.01
CA ILE A 103 11.96 -10.85 5.89
C ILE A 103 12.79 -10.02 6.88
N ALA A 104 13.55 -9.04 6.39
CA ALA A 104 14.38 -8.19 7.24
C ALA A 104 13.53 -7.43 8.29
N LEU A 105 12.37 -6.92 7.89
CA LEU A 105 11.44 -6.22 8.77
C LEU A 105 10.91 -7.14 9.88
N ILE A 106 10.48 -8.35 9.52
CA ILE A 106 10.00 -9.36 10.48
C ILE A 106 11.11 -9.71 11.47
N GLN A 107 12.33 -9.95 10.99
CA GLN A 107 13.48 -10.26 11.84
C GLN A 107 13.85 -9.11 12.77
N HIS A 108 13.77 -7.86 12.30
CA HIS A 108 14.01 -6.68 13.13
C HIS A 108 13.02 -6.61 14.30
N TYR A 109 11.71 -6.68 14.02
CA TYR A 109 10.69 -6.58 15.06
C TYR A 109 10.70 -7.77 16.01
N ARG A 110 11.01 -8.98 15.52
CA ARG A 110 11.19 -10.15 16.38
C ARG A 110 12.32 -9.95 17.39
N ARG A 111 13.49 -9.49 16.94
CA ARG A 111 14.62 -9.18 17.83
C ARG A 111 14.24 -8.13 18.86
N ARG A 112 13.59 -7.05 18.42
CA ARG A 112 13.14 -5.97 19.31
C ARG A 112 12.15 -6.48 20.38
N TYR A 113 11.21 -7.33 19.97
CA TYR A 113 10.28 -7.98 20.89
C TYR A 113 11.01 -8.87 21.91
N ASP A 114 11.95 -9.71 21.47
CA ASP A 114 12.71 -10.59 22.35
C ASP A 114 13.54 -9.80 23.36
N THR A 115 14.20 -8.71 22.94
CA THR A 115 14.92 -7.81 23.84
C THR A 115 13.99 -7.16 24.87
N ALA A 116 12.85 -6.61 24.43
CA ALA A 116 11.88 -5.99 25.32
C ALA A 116 11.32 -7.00 26.33
N LYS A 117 11.05 -8.23 25.89
CA LYS A 117 10.56 -9.32 26.74
C LYS A 117 11.57 -9.69 27.84
N VAL A 118 12.87 -9.73 27.53
CA VAL A 118 13.92 -9.97 28.53
C VAL A 118 13.98 -8.81 29.53
N MET A 119 13.98 -7.57 29.05
CA MET A 119 14.02 -6.38 29.92
C MET A 119 12.83 -6.31 30.88
N ILE A 120 11.62 -6.63 30.39
CA ILE A 120 10.41 -6.69 31.24
C ILE A 120 10.59 -7.72 32.37
N LYS A 121 11.13 -8.90 32.07
CA LYS A 121 11.38 -9.94 33.09
C LYS A 121 12.39 -9.49 34.14
N GLN A 122 13.46 -8.79 33.72
CA GLN A 122 14.48 -8.26 34.63
C GLN A 122 13.87 -7.21 35.58
N LEU A 123 13.14 -6.25 35.03
CA LEU A 123 12.46 -5.21 35.82
C LEU A 123 11.44 -5.82 36.79
N GLN A 124 10.70 -6.84 36.37
CA GLN A 124 9.77 -7.56 37.26
C GLN A 124 10.49 -8.23 38.44
N ALA A 125 11.66 -8.85 38.19
CA ALA A 125 12.47 -9.47 39.24
C ALA A 125 13.06 -8.42 40.20
N GLU A 126 13.54 -7.29 39.69
CA GLU A 126 14.03 -6.18 40.51
C GLU A 126 12.94 -5.59 41.40
N VAL A 127 11.75 -5.34 40.84
CA VAL A 127 10.59 -4.86 41.61
C VAL A 127 10.20 -5.85 42.71
N ALA A 128 10.22 -7.15 42.43
CA ALA A 128 9.93 -8.17 43.43
C ALA A 128 10.98 -8.18 44.56
N SER A 129 12.27 -8.08 44.23
CA SER A 129 13.35 -8.01 45.21
C SER A 129 13.26 -6.77 46.10
N LEU A 130 13.07 -5.59 45.49
CA LEU A 130 12.92 -4.33 46.23
C LEU A 130 11.72 -4.34 47.18
N ARG A 131 10.59 -4.91 46.75
CA ARG A 131 9.41 -5.11 47.62
C ARG A 131 9.70 -6.05 48.78
N GLY A 132 10.46 -7.12 48.56
CA GLY A 132 10.90 -8.04 49.61
C GLY A 132 11.82 -7.37 50.64
N GLN A 133 12.76 -6.53 50.19
CA GLN A 133 13.65 -5.78 51.08
C GLN A 133 12.91 -4.75 51.93
N VAL A 134 11.94 -4.02 51.36
CA VAL A 134 11.07 -3.11 52.12
C VAL A 134 10.26 -3.87 53.18
N ALA A 135 9.81 -5.09 52.87
CA ALA A 135 9.11 -5.93 53.83
C ALA A 135 10.01 -6.46 54.97
N GLN A 136 11.32 -6.64 54.73
CA GLN A 136 12.29 -7.11 55.73
C GLN A 136 12.96 -5.97 56.54
N GLY A 137 13.03 -4.75 56.00
CA GLY A 137 13.66 -3.59 56.64
C GLY A 137 12.84 -2.90 57.74
N TYR A 138 11.62 -3.36 58.00
CA TYR A 138 10.81 -2.90 59.13
C TYR A 138 10.87 -3.92 60.28
N PRO A 139 11.65 -3.67 61.36
CA PRO A 139 11.35 -4.29 62.64
C PRO A 139 9.96 -3.77 63.06
N GLY A 140 9.06 -4.69 63.39
CA GLY A 140 7.70 -4.37 63.76
C GLY A 140 7.67 -3.44 64.98
N ALA A 141 7.18 -2.21 64.78
CA ALA A 141 6.30 -1.49 65.70
C ALA A 141 6.04 -0.08 65.14
N SER A 142 4.86 0.14 64.56
CA SER A 142 4.11 1.34 64.90
C SER A 142 2.62 1.00 64.87
N PRO A 143 1.87 1.20 65.97
CA PRO A 143 0.47 0.83 66.04
C PRO A 143 -0.38 1.66 65.08
N ARG A 144 -1.29 0.96 64.41
CA ARG A 144 -2.47 1.50 63.72
C ARG A 144 -3.13 2.65 64.48
N LEU A 145 -3.34 3.78 63.79
CA LEU A 145 -4.49 4.69 63.94
C LEU A 145 -4.75 5.29 62.53
N GLY A 146 -5.66 4.74 61.73
CA GLY A 146 -7.08 5.17 61.64
C GLY A 146 -7.68 4.86 60.23
N PRO A 147 -9.01 5.00 60.04
CA PRO A 147 -9.79 4.37 58.95
C PRO A 147 -9.84 5.15 57.61
N PRO A 148 -10.46 4.60 56.55
CA PRO A 148 -10.09 4.83 55.15
C PRO A 148 -11.07 5.73 54.38
N GLU A 149 -10.58 6.79 53.72
CA GLU A 149 -11.31 7.45 52.62
C GLU A 149 -10.34 8.11 51.65
N GLN A 150 -10.02 7.43 50.53
CA GLN A 150 -9.87 8.03 49.19
C GLN A 150 -9.40 6.95 48.22
N ARG A 151 -10.34 6.14 47.76
CA ARG A 151 -10.16 5.27 46.61
C ARG A 151 -11.20 5.64 45.58
N GLN A 152 -10.89 6.65 44.75
CA GLN A 152 -11.51 6.91 43.44
C GLN A 152 -10.95 8.22 42.85
N THR A 153 -9.82 8.16 42.12
CA THR A 153 -9.51 9.01 40.94
C THR A 153 -8.09 8.72 40.41
N TYR A 154 -7.86 7.54 39.84
CA TYR A 154 -6.70 7.30 38.95
C TYR A 154 -6.92 6.00 38.13
N GLU A 155 -8.08 5.84 37.52
CA GLU A 155 -8.27 4.86 36.44
C GLU A 155 -9.09 5.51 35.33
N SER A 156 -8.52 6.52 34.68
CA SER A 156 -8.99 7.03 33.39
C SER A 156 -7.92 7.97 32.82
N GLY A 157 -7.09 7.48 31.91
CA GLY A 157 -6.11 8.35 31.25
C GLY A 157 -4.91 7.68 30.59
N TYR A 158 -5.03 6.45 30.09
CA TYR A 158 -4.07 5.93 29.10
C TYR A 158 -4.75 4.98 28.11
N ALA A 159 -5.89 5.44 27.59
CA ALA A 159 -6.37 5.04 26.28
C ALA A 159 -6.38 6.31 25.42
N SER A 160 -5.83 6.20 24.21
CA SER A 160 -5.79 7.23 23.15
C SER A 160 -4.60 8.19 23.15
N SER A 161 -3.48 7.73 22.60
CA SER A 161 -2.61 8.60 21.80
C SER A 161 -2.05 7.81 20.61
N THR A 162 -2.94 7.35 19.75
CA THR A 162 -2.63 7.11 18.33
C THR A 162 -2.78 8.43 17.60
N GLY A 163 -1.74 8.83 16.84
CA GLY A 163 -1.87 9.78 15.75
C GLY A 163 -1.76 11.27 16.11
N SER A 164 -0.54 11.79 16.12
CA SER A 164 -0.32 13.15 15.62
C SER A 164 0.75 13.09 14.55
N ALA A 165 0.27 12.84 13.33
CA ALA A 165 1.04 13.01 12.11
C ALA A 165 1.45 14.48 12.00
N SER A 166 2.76 14.67 11.94
CA SER A 166 3.41 15.94 11.71
C SER A 166 2.95 16.53 10.37
N LYS A 167 2.21 17.64 10.45
CA LYS A 167 1.74 18.46 9.34
C LYS A 167 2.97 19.19 8.76
N ARG A 168 3.64 18.63 7.74
CA ARG A 168 4.61 19.40 6.95
C ARG A 168 3.85 20.45 6.16
N ARG A 169 4.02 21.70 6.57
CA ARG A 169 3.55 22.89 5.85
C ARG A 169 4.42 23.08 4.60
N ARG A 170 3.77 23.04 3.44
CA ARG A 170 4.29 23.55 2.16
C ARG A 170 4.63 25.03 2.36
N VAL A 171 5.84 25.45 2.01
CA VAL A 171 6.15 26.86 1.79
C VAL A 171 6.18 27.02 0.28
N ASP A 172 5.19 27.71 -0.24
CA ASP A 172 5.22 28.28 -1.58
C ASP A 172 6.24 29.44 -1.57
N MET A 173 7.14 29.43 -2.54
CA MET A 173 7.91 30.61 -2.93
C MET A 173 7.66 30.82 -4.43
N GLU A 174 6.76 31.76 -4.73
CA GLU A 174 6.73 32.47 -6.00
C GLU A 174 7.48 33.80 -5.82
N GLY A 175 8.24 34.19 -6.86
CA GLY A 175 8.61 35.59 -7.08
C GLY A 175 10.09 35.87 -7.28
N THR A 176 10.61 35.61 -8.49
CA THR A 176 11.01 36.65 -9.48
C THR A 176 11.29 36.00 -10.83
#